data_AF-A0A9E3GV77-F1
#
_entry.id   AF-A0A9E3GV77-F1
#
_cell.length_a   1.000
_cell.length_b   1.000
_cell.length_c   1.000
_cell.angle_alpha   90.00
_cell.angle_beta   90.00
_cell.angle_gamma   90.00
#
_symmetry.space_group_name_H-M   'P 1'
#
loop_
_entity.id
_entity.type
_entity.pdbx_description
1 polymer ?
#
loop_
_entity_poly.entity_id
_entity_poly.type
_entity_poly.pdbx_seq_one_letter_code
_entity_poly.pdbx_strand_id
1 'polypeptide(L)'
;MSISLEAATDVLARIHDEMGDYDPATRAVVALTVTGESTFDLSGVELADNGVLEVGTDVAGLLLLTGDRVDLVDHPEPVAVRHAVLILRDGVEVGMFRLGEEDDTLHRWTSLPPLDEDARLMRPREPAANTARRAFGLPSHADEAPVSDLVARIWSVHVAQVALRLFDEHGGTPVAFEDIVAEVLATEPDIDPAGITWGRARELAVQGRLRFGPYRFDPDHAEWLDATGFAQHVLVSVPEPEEFLDTLAVVVEGGDLLAWTLAELERRGWTSPAT
;
A
#
# COMPACT_ATOMS: atom_id res chain seq x y z
N MET A 1 20.05 17.20 -11.89
CA MET A 1 21.31 17.39 -11.13
C MET A 1 21.25 16.48 -9.92
N SER A 2 22.37 15.89 -9.49
CA SER A 2 22.40 15.03 -8.28
C SER A 2 22.66 15.89 -7.04
N ILE A 3 21.86 15.70 -5.99
CA ILE A 3 22.11 16.25 -4.65
C ILE A 3 23.15 15.38 -3.92
N SER A 4 24.03 15.98 -3.13
CA SER A 4 24.96 15.21 -2.28
C SER A 4 24.24 14.62 -1.07
N LEU A 5 24.82 13.57 -0.47
CA LEU A 5 24.28 12.95 0.74
C LEU A 5 24.18 13.94 1.92
N GLU A 6 25.18 14.81 2.07
CA GLU A 6 25.23 15.84 3.10
C GLU A 6 24.11 16.86 2.89
N ALA A 7 23.97 17.39 1.67
CA ALA A 7 22.88 18.31 1.33
C ALA A 7 21.48 17.67 1.51
N ALA A 8 21.32 16.41 1.14
CA ALA A 8 20.08 15.64 1.36
C ALA A 8 19.73 15.54 2.86
N THR A 9 20.74 15.32 3.68
CA THR A 9 20.60 15.23 5.15
C THR A 9 20.18 16.58 5.72
N ASP A 10 20.84 17.66 5.32
CA ASP A 10 20.52 19.01 5.78
C ASP A 10 19.11 19.44 5.38
N VAL A 11 18.68 19.08 4.17
CA VAL A 11 17.31 19.32 3.69
C VAL A 11 16.29 18.58 4.54
N LEU A 12 16.51 17.29 4.83
CA LEU A 12 15.61 16.51 5.67
C LEU A 12 15.51 17.06 7.10
N ALA A 13 16.63 17.49 7.69
CA ALA A 13 16.63 18.08 9.03
C ALA A 13 15.79 19.35 9.07
N ARG A 14 15.97 20.24 8.09
CA ARG A 14 15.18 21.48 7.97
C ARG A 14 13.70 21.21 7.77
N ILE A 15 13.36 20.26 6.89
CA ILE A 15 11.97 19.85 6.68
C ILE A 15 11.36 19.33 7.97
N HIS A 16 12.08 18.48 8.70
CA HIS A 16 11.60 17.95 9.97
C HIS A 16 11.36 19.05 11.02
N ASP A 17 12.24 20.04 11.09
CA ASP A 17 12.09 21.19 12.01
C ASP A 17 10.92 22.10 11.60
N GLU A 18 10.75 22.35 10.29
CA GLU A 18 9.71 23.25 9.77
C GLU A 18 8.30 22.63 9.82
N MET A 19 8.17 21.32 9.63
CA MET A 19 6.88 20.63 9.69
C MET A 19 6.37 20.46 11.12
N GLY A 20 7.27 20.37 12.10
CA GLY A 20 6.91 20.04 13.48
C GLY A 20 6.25 18.66 13.60
N ASP A 21 5.28 18.55 14.52
CA ASP A 21 4.52 17.31 14.70
C ASP A 21 3.47 17.14 13.61
N TYR A 22 3.56 16.04 12.88
CA TYR A 22 2.54 15.61 11.92
C TYR A 22 1.97 14.25 12.32
N ASP A 23 0.74 13.98 11.89
CA ASP A 23 0.09 12.69 12.10
C ASP A 23 0.89 11.61 11.33
N PRO A 24 1.39 10.55 12.00
CA PRO A 24 2.09 9.45 11.33
C PRO A 24 1.22 8.73 10.27
N ALA A 25 -0.11 8.85 10.30
CA ALA A 25 -0.97 8.37 9.23
C ALA A 25 -0.94 9.27 7.97
N THR A 26 -0.39 10.49 8.07
CA THR A 26 -0.23 11.38 6.93
C THR A 26 0.87 10.84 6.02
N ARG A 27 0.50 10.59 4.77
CA ARG A 27 1.41 10.17 3.71
C ARG A 27 1.50 11.26 2.66
N ALA A 28 2.71 11.70 2.36
CA ALA A 28 2.94 12.67 1.30
C ALA A 28 4.17 12.27 0.48
N VAL A 29 4.07 12.41 -0.84
CA VAL A 29 5.21 12.31 -1.76
C VAL A 29 5.38 13.64 -2.47
N VAL A 30 6.56 14.25 -2.34
CA VAL A 30 6.87 15.58 -2.84
C VAL A 30 8.16 15.55 -3.65
N ALA A 31 8.22 16.23 -4.77
CA ALA A 31 9.43 16.34 -5.57
C ALA A 31 10.37 17.37 -4.96
N LEU A 32 11.63 16.98 -4.79
CA LEU A 32 12.72 17.87 -4.41
C LEU A 32 13.54 18.25 -5.65
N THR A 33 13.54 19.53 -6.00
CA THR A 33 14.34 20.06 -7.12
C THR A 33 15.47 20.96 -6.60
N VAL A 34 16.67 20.80 -7.15
CA VAL A 34 17.83 21.63 -6.80
C VAL A 34 17.81 22.89 -7.68
N THR A 35 17.56 24.05 -7.08
CA THR A 35 17.46 25.34 -7.78
C THR A 35 18.73 26.18 -7.71
N GLY A 36 19.68 25.80 -6.84
CA GLY A 36 21.01 26.38 -6.75
C GLY A 36 21.93 25.54 -5.87
N GLU A 37 23.12 26.05 -5.54
CA GLU A 37 24.18 25.29 -4.85
C GLU A 37 23.77 24.77 -3.45
N SER A 38 22.80 25.42 -2.81
CA SER A 38 22.21 25.00 -1.52
C SER A 38 20.75 25.43 -1.39
N THR A 39 20.08 25.59 -2.53
CA THR A 39 18.67 26.00 -2.62
C THR A 39 17.86 24.90 -3.27
N PHE A 40 16.72 24.62 -2.65
CA PHE A 40 15.86 23.52 -3.01
C PHE A 40 14.43 24.04 -3.11
N ASP A 41 13.67 23.43 -4.00
CA ASP A 41 12.24 23.67 -4.13
C ASP A 41 11.49 22.36 -3.90
N LEU A 42 10.32 22.47 -3.28
CA LEU A 42 9.42 21.36 -3.01
C LEU A 42 8.15 21.57 -3.82
N SER A 43 7.83 20.60 -4.67
CA SER A 43 6.66 20.67 -5.55
C SER A 43 5.83 19.41 -5.48
N GLY A 44 4.52 19.54 -5.70
CA GLY A 44 3.63 18.40 -5.82
C GLY A 44 4.06 17.50 -6.98
N VAL A 45 3.88 16.19 -6.80
CA VAL A 45 4.15 15.20 -7.84
C VAL A 45 2.82 14.74 -8.40
N GLU A 46 2.67 14.83 -9.71
CA GLU A 46 1.45 14.40 -10.39
C GLU A 46 1.47 12.88 -10.59
N LEU A 47 0.28 12.28 -10.54
CA LEU A 47 0.08 10.91 -11.00
C LEU A 47 -0.25 10.96 -12.49
N ALA A 48 0.46 10.17 -13.27
CA ALA A 48 0.07 9.86 -14.64
C ALA A 48 -1.28 9.11 -14.65
N ASP A 49 -1.90 9.04 -15.82
CA ASP A 49 -3.14 8.30 -16.05
C ASP A 49 -3.04 6.81 -15.65
N ASN A 50 -1.83 6.26 -15.60
CA ASN A 50 -1.52 4.89 -15.19
C ASN A 50 -1.27 4.72 -13.67
N GLY A 51 -1.49 5.77 -12.86
CA GLY A 51 -1.31 5.73 -11.41
C GLY A 51 0.15 5.74 -10.93
N VAL A 52 1.12 6.00 -11.82
CA VAL A 52 2.54 6.18 -11.47
C VAL A 52 2.87 7.66 -11.33
N LEU A 53 3.76 8.01 -10.40
CA LEU A 53 4.23 9.38 -10.27
C LEU A 53 5.02 9.83 -11.51
N GLU A 54 4.63 10.95 -12.12
CA GLU A 54 5.40 11.60 -13.18
C GLU A 54 6.51 12.46 -12.58
N VAL A 55 7.77 12.05 -12.82
CA VAL A 55 8.92 12.72 -12.20
C VAL A 55 9.85 13.34 -13.24
N GLY A 56 9.78 14.66 -13.36
CA GLY A 56 10.60 15.47 -14.26
C GLY A 56 12.10 15.28 -14.06
N THR A 57 12.89 15.32 -15.15
CA THR A 57 14.34 15.03 -15.13
C THR A 57 15.18 15.96 -14.24
N ASP A 58 14.63 17.10 -13.87
CA ASP A 58 15.18 18.12 -12.98
C ASP A 58 15.01 17.79 -11.49
N VAL A 59 14.05 16.93 -11.14
CA VAL A 59 13.84 16.44 -9.77
C VAL A 59 15.08 15.67 -9.31
N ALA A 60 15.66 16.05 -8.17
CA ALA A 60 16.83 15.39 -7.60
C ALA A 60 16.46 14.18 -6.74
N GLY A 61 15.29 14.21 -6.11
CA GLY A 61 14.76 13.11 -5.31
C GLY A 61 13.29 13.29 -4.98
N LEU A 62 12.68 12.24 -4.43
CA LEU A 62 11.33 12.26 -3.90
C LEU A 62 11.40 12.23 -2.38
N LEU A 63 10.86 13.27 -1.76
CA LEU A 63 10.63 13.35 -0.33
C LEU A 63 9.35 12.58 -0.01
N LEU A 64 9.44 11.71 0.99
CA LEU A 64 8.33 11.00 1.57
C LEU A 64 8.18 11.41 3.03
N LEU A 65 6.96 11.74 3.39
CA LEU A 65 6.53 11.85 4.77
C LEU A 65 5.66 10.65 5.05
N THR A 66 6.04 9.86 6.04
CA THR A 66 5.36 8.62 6.40
C THR A 66 5.45 8.40 7.90
N GLY A 67 4.50 7.66 8.45
CA GLY A 67 4.65 7.03 9.75
C GLY A 67 4.53 5.51 9.63
N ASP A 68 5.32 4.80 10.42
CA ASP A 68 5.26 3.35 10.51
C ASP A 68 5.42 2.91 11.97
N ARG A 69 5.07 1.66 12.27
CA ARG A 69 5.38 1.03 13.55
C ARG A 69 6.56 0.09 13.34
N VAL A 70 7.68 0.39 13.99
CA VAL A 70 8.92 -0.37 13.82
C VAL A 70 9.20 -1.19 15.09
N ASP A 71 9.43 -2.48 14.91
CA ASP A 71 9.92 -3.38 15.96
C ASP A 71 11.41 -3.14 16.16
N LEU A 72 11.75 -2.39 17.22
CA LEU A 72 13.14 -2.12 17.58
C LEU A 72 13.62 -3.19 18.55
N VAL A 73 14.86 -3.65 18.38
CA VAL A 73 15.46 -4.74 19.18
C VAL A 73 15.41 -4.47 20.69
N ASP A 74 15.47 -3.19 21.08
CA ASP A 74 15.49 -2.75 22.48
C ASP A 74 14.13 -2.26 23.00
N HIS A 75 13.04 -2.40 22.24
CA HIS A 75 11.70 -1.99 22.64
C HIS A 75 10.73 -3.17 22.75
N PRO A 76 9.92 -3.25 23.82
CA PRO A 76 9.00 -4.38 24.04
C PRO A 76 7.76 -4.36 23.13
N GLU A 77 7.44 -3.21 22.54
CA GLU A 77 6.31 -3.01 21.63
C GLU A 77 6.77 -2.22 20.41
N PRO A 78 6.12 -2.40 19.23
CA PRO A 78 6.42 -1.62 18.05
C PRO A 78 6.30 -0.11 18.32
N VAL A 79 7.33 0.66 18.02
CA VAL A 79 7.37 2.12 18.25
C VAL A 79 6.80 2.82 17.03
N ALA A 80 5.88 3.77 17.24
CA ALA A 80 5.43 4.65 16.18
C ALA A 80 6.56 5.63 15.80
N VAL A 81 6.96 5.58 14.54
CA VAL A 81 8.06 6.37 13.99
C VAL A 81 7.50 7.34 12.95
N ARG A 82 7.68 8.64 13.19
CA ARG A 82 7.45 9.68 12.17
C ARG A 82 8.71 9.80 11.32
N HIS A 83 8.56 9.71 10.02
CA HIS A 83 9.66 9.49 9.12
C HIS A 83 9.63 10.45 7.92
N ALA A 84 10.69 11.24 7.77
CA ALA A 84 11.00 11.96 6.54
C ALA A 84 12.09 11.20 5.78
N VAL A 85 11.78 10.73 4.57
CA VAL A 85 12.70 9.95 3.73
C VAL A 85 12.90 10.64 2.40
N LEU A 86 14.15 10.80 1.98
CA LEU A 86 14.49 11.25 0.64
C LEU A 86 15.03 10.06 -0.16
N ILE A 87 14.32 9.72 -1.24
CA ILE A 87 14.75 8.73 -2.23
C ILE A 87 15.39 9.49 -3.39
N LEU A 88 16.67 9.26 -3.62
CA LEU A 88 17.42 9.89 -4.71
C LEU A 88 17.30 9.08 -6.00
N ARG A 89 17.50 9.76 -7.14
CA ARG A 89 17.44 9.15 -8.47
C ARG A 89 18.40 7.96 -8.67
N ASP A 90 19.52 7.95 -7.96
CA ASP A 90 20.52 6.89 -8.02
C ASP A 90 20.20 5.70 -7.10
N GLY A 91 19.08 5.74 -6.38
CA GLY A 91 18.66 4.71 -5.44
C GLY A 91 19.22 4.84 -4.03
N VAL A 92 20.02 5.89 -3.77
CA VAL A 92 20.41 6.21 -2.39
C VAL A 92 19.19 6.76 -1.65
N GLU A 93 18.99 6.25 -0.45
CA GLU A 93 17.93 6.68 0.45
C GLU A 93 18.56 7.25 1.71
N VAL A 94 17.95 8.31 2.21
CA VAL A 94 18.29 8.93 3.49
C VAL A 94 16.99 9.11 4.23
N GLY A 95 16.94 8.72 5.49
CA GLY A 95 15.79 8.98 6.32
C GLY A 95 16.17 9.62 7.64
N MET A 96 15.24 10.41 8.16
CA MET A 96 15.31 11.02 9.46
C MET A 96 14.03 10.80 10.23
N PHE A 97 14.17 10.46 11.50
CA PHE A 97 13.04 10.07 12.33
C PHE A 97 13.26 10.41 13.80
N ARG A 98 12.17 10.48 14.55
CA ARG A 98 12.16 10.56 16.02
C ARG A 98 11.52 9.31 16.61
N LEU A 99 12.03 8.86 17.77
CA LEU A 99 11.57 7.65 18.43
C LEU A 99 10.47 7.96 19.45
N GLY A 100 9.21 7.73 19.07
CA GLY A 100 8.08 8.02 19.95
C GLY A 100 7.89 9.52 20.23
N GLU A 101 6.99 9.83 21.17
CA GLU A 101 6.61 11.21 21.47
C GLU A 101 7.53 11.90 22.50
N GLU A 102 8.34 11.13 23.23
CA GLU A 102 9.21 11.63 24.31
C GLU A 102 10.67 11.84 23.88
N ASP A 103 11.10 11.29 22.72
CA ASP A 103 12.46 11.50 22.20
C ASP A 103 12.52 12.73 21.30
N ASP A 104 13.20 13.76 21.78
CA ASP A 104 13.50 14.97 21.02
C ASP A 104 14.68 14.80 20.05
N THR A 105 15.34 13.64 20.07
CA THR A 105 16.51 13.38 19.23
C THR A 105 16.09 13.01 17.81
N LEU A 106 16.62 13.75 16.84
CA LEU A 106 16.47 13.42 15.43
C LEU A 106 17.54 12.40 15.02
N HIS A 107 17.10 11.18 14.73
CA HIS A 107 17.94 10.09 14.25
C HIS A 107 18.03 10.09 12.74
N ARG A 108 19.12 9.53 12.21
CA ARG A 108 19.42 9.47 10.78
C ARG A 108 19.83 8.07 10.38
N TRP A 109 19.41 7.64 9.19
CA TRP A 109 19.98 6.48 8.51
C TRP A 109 20.19 6.76 7.02
N THR A 110 20.94 5.88 6.36
CA THR A 110 21.13 5.90 4.90
C THR A 110 21.20 4.49 4.35
N SER A 111 20.78 4.28 3.10
CA SER A 111 20.93 3.00 2.40
C SER A 111 22.36 2.70 1.95
N LEU A 112 23.30 3.64 2.09
CA LEU A 112 24.70 3.45 1.70
C LEU A 112 25.43 2.49 2.67
N PRO A 113 26.32 1.62 2.16
CA PRO A 113 27.14 0.76 3.01
C PRO A 113 28.11 1.53 3.93
N PRO A 114 28.43 0.99 5.12
CA PRO A 114 27.85 -0.21 5.72
C PRO A 114 26.42 0.05 6.23
N LEU A 115 25.48 -0.77 5.79
CA LEU A 115 24.08 -0.67 6.20
C LEU A 115 23.92 -1.46 7.51
N ASP A 116 23.74 -0.76 8.63
CA ASP A 116 23.38 -1.40 9.89
C ASP A 116 21.97 -2.02 9.82
N GLU A 117 21.67 -2.90 10.78
CA GLU A 117 20.40 -3.64 10.82
C GLU A 117 19.22 -2.69 11.07
N ASP A 118 19.43 -1.68 11.92
CA ASP A 118 18.43 -0.66 12.23
C ASP A 118 18.04 0.14 10.99
N ALA A 119 18.98 0.56 10.15
CA ALA A 119 18.71 1.23 8.88
C ALA A 119 17.88 0.35 7.93
N ARG A 120 18.02 -0.98 7.97
CA ARG A 120 17.17 -1.89 7.17
C ARG A 120 15.75 -1.98 7.70
N LEU A 121 15.57 -1.88 9.02
CA LEU A 121 14.27 -1.85 9.67
C LEU A 121 13.57 -0.50 9.46
N MET A 122 14.32 0.60 9.45
CA MET A 122 13.78 1.94 9.27
C MET A 122 13.32 2.23 7.84
N ARG A 123 13.92 1.59 6.82
CA ARG A 123 13.54 1.82 5.42
C ARG A 123 12.05 1.57 5.19
N PRO A 124 11.24 2.58 4.82
CA PRO A 124 9.80 2.39 4.67
C PRO A 124 9.51 1.40 3.54
N ARG A 125 8.65 0.43 3.86
CA ARG A 125 8.19 -0.63 2.94
C ARG A 125 6.77 -0.40 2.47
N GLU A 126 6.17 0.70 2.90
CA GLU A 126 4.80 1.04 2.55
C GLU A 126 4.62 1.45 1.07
N PRO A 127 3.38 1.44 0.58
CA PRO A 127 3.05 1.70 -0.82
C PRO A 127 3.56 3.05 -1.36
N ALA A 128 3.55 4.13 -0.58
CA ALA A 128 4.04 5.43 -1.03
C ALA A 128 5.55 5.40 -1.31
N ALA A 129 6.33 4.78 -0.42
CA ALA A 129 7.77 4.59 -0.59
C ALA A 129 8.11 3.75 -1.83
N ASN A 130 7.37 2.69 -2.08
CA ASN A 130 7.60 1.88 -3.29
C ASN A 130 7.12 2.59 -4.56
N THR A 131 6.04 3.35 -4.49
CA THR A 131 5.59 4.20 -5.62
C THR A 131 6.69 5.20 -5.99
N ALA A 132 7.31 5.85 -5.00
CA ALA A 132 8.42 6.76 -5.23
C ALA A 132 9.67 6.06 -5.81
N ARG A 133 10.03 4.87 -5.32
CA ARG A 133 11.12 4.05 -5.91
C ARG A 133 10.84 3.73 -7.38
N ARG A 134 9.61 3.31 -7.68
CA ARG A 134 9.19 2.93 -9.03
C ARG A 134 9.21 4.10 -10.00
N ALA A 135 8.87 5.30 -9.54
CA ALA A 135 8.99 6.51 -10.34
C ALA A 135 10.42 6.78 -10.85
N PHE A 136 11.44 6.25 -10.15
CA PHE A 136 12.84 6.27 -10.59
C PHE A 136 13.34 4.97 -11.23
N GLY A 137 12.46 3.98 -11.46
CA GLY A 137 12.83 2.67 -12.00
C GLY A 137 13.62 1.80 -11.01
N LEU A 138 13.54 2.09 -9.72
CA LEU A 138 14.23 1.34 -8.66
C LEU A 138 13.42 0.09 -8.24
N PRO A 139 14.08 -0.94 -7.68
CA PRO A 139 13.38 -2.10 -7.14
C PRO A 139 12.51 -1.75 -5.93
N SER A 140 11.45 -2.53 -5.72
CA SER A 140 10.56 -2.43 -4.56
C SER A 140 11.23 -3.05 -3.33
N HIS A 141 10.90 -2.50 -2.17
CA HIS A 141 11.22 -3.07 -0.86
C HIS A 141 9.95 -3.41 -0.06
N ALA A 142 8.80 -3.42 -0.72
CA ALA A 142 7.56 -3.89 -0.17
C ALA A 142 7.66 -5.32 0.34
N ASP A 143 6.94 -5.57 1.43
CA ASP A 143 6.54 -6.92 1.79
C ASP A 143 5.35 -7.32 0.90
N GLU A 144 5.48 -8.46 0.23
CA GLU A 144 4.40 -9.01 -0.61
C GLU A 144 3.39 -9.71 0.27
N ALA A 145 2.14 -9.21 0.29
CA ALA A 145 1.05 -10.00 0.83
C ALA A 145 0.93 -11.32 0.03
N PRO A 146 0.59 -12.44 0.68
CA PRO A 146 0.28 -13.67 -0.03
C PRO A 146 -0.83 -13.45 -1.05
N VAL A 147 -0.73 -14.09 -2.23
CA VAL A 147 -1.77 -13.92 -3.26
C VAL A 147 -3.13 -14.41 -2.77
N SER A 148 -3.15 -15.45 -1.92
CA SER A 148 -4.35 -15.97 -1.26
C SER A 148 -5.09 -14.89 -0.47
N ASP A 149 -4.36 -14.04 0.23
CA ASP A 149 -4.92 -13.04 1.13
C ASP A 149 -5.60 -11.94 0.32
N LEU A 150 -4.98 -11.52 -0.79
CA LEU A 150 -5.56 -10.52 -1.68
C LEU A 150 -6.77 -11.05 -2.44
N VAL A 151 -6.74 -12.32 -2.86
CA VAL A 151 -7.91 -12.98 -3.44
C VAL A 151 -9.05 -13.07 -2.41
N ALA A 152 -8.75 -13.37 -1.14
CA ALA A 152 -9.74 -13.33 -0.05
C ALA A 152 -10.35 -11.94 0.12
N ARG A 153 -9.54 -10.88 0.11
CA ARG A 153 -10.03 -9.50 0.20
C ARG A 153 -11.00 -9.17 -0.93
N ILE A 154 -10.61 -9.45 -2.17
CA ILE A 154 -11.46 -9.14 -3.33
C ILE A 154 -12.75 -9.97 -3.31
N TRP A 155 -12.68 -11.23 -2.87
CA TRP A 155 -13.87 -12.05 -2.65
C TRP A 155 -14.81 -11.40 -1.64
N SER A 156 -14.32 -10.96 -0.48
CA SER A 156 -15.13 -10.27 0.54
C SER A 156 -15.78 -9.01 -0.01
N VAL A 157 -15.06 -8.22 -0.82
CA VAL A 157 -15.62 -7.05 -1.52
C VAL A 157 -16.74 -7.45 -2.46
N HIS A 158 -16.56 -8.52 -3.23
CA HIS A 158 -17.58 -9.00 -4.17
C HIS A 158 -18.86 -9.42 -3.44
N VAL A 159 -18.74 -10.20 -2.35
CA VAL A 159 -19.89 -10.59 -1.51
C VAL A 159 -20.61 -9.35 -0.98
N ALA A 160 -19.85 -8.38 -0.46
CA ALA A 160 -20.40 -7.13 0.06
C ALA A 160 -21.13 -6.31 -1.00
N GLN A 161 -20.58 -6.20 -2.20
CA GLN A 161 -21.21 -5.49 -3.32
C GLN A 161 -22.51 -6.15 -3.76
N VAL A 162 -22.55 -7.50 -3.84
CA VAL A 162 -23.78 -8.23 -4.17
C VAL A 162 -24.85 -8.01 -3.11
N ALA A 163 -24.48 -8.13 -1.84
CA ALA A 163 -25.39 -7.94 -0.72
C ALA A 163 -25.96 -6.51 -0.70
N LEU A 164 -25.11 -5.49 -0.80
CA LEU A 164 -25.51 -4.08 -0.82
C LEU A 164 -26.41 -3.76 -2.01
N ARG A 165 -26.08 -4.26 -3.21
CA ARG A 165 -26.91 -4.07 -4.41
C ARG A 165 -28.30 -4.64 -4.18
N LEU A 166 -28.40 -5.87 -3.69
CA LEU A 166 -29.71 -6.50 -3.45
C LEU A 166 -30.48 -5.71 -2.37
N PHE A 167 -29.82 -5.24 -1.32
CA PHE A 167 -30.46 -4.41 -0.30
C PHE A 167 -31.03 -3.09 -0.87
N ASP A 168 -30.27 -2.42 -1.73
CA ASP A 168 -30.74 -1.23 -2.44
C ASP A 168 -31.91 -1.54 -3.38
N GLU A 169 -31.85 -2.64 -4.13
CA GLU A 169 -32.95 -3.12 -4.99
C GLU A 169 -34.23 -3.43 -4.19
N HIS A 170 -34.08 -3.82 -2.92
CA HIS A 170 -35.18 -4.04 -1.97
C HIS A 170 -35.51 -2.79 -1.12
N GLY A 171 -35.08 -1.61 -1.56
CA GLY A 171 -35.43 -0.34 -0.93
C GLY A 171 -34.85 -0.13 0.47
N GLY A 172 -33.69 -0.72 0.73
CA GLY A 172 -33.01 -0.65 2.03
C GLY A 172 -33.59 -1.60 3.08
N THR A 173 -34.25 -2.67 2.64
CA THR A 173 -34.77 -3.73 3.52
C THR A 173 -33.76 -4.87 3.56
N PRO A 174 -33.47 -5.47 4.74
CA PRO A 174 -32.62 -6.65 4.83
C PRO A 174 -33.06 -7.75 3.85
N VAL A 175 -32.08 -8.33 3.17
CA VAL A 175 -32.31 -9.37 2.15
C VAL A 175 -32.08 -10.74 2.77
N ALA A 176 -32.82 -11.75 2.31
CA ALA A 176 -32.63 -13.11 2.77
C ALA A 176 -31.23 -13.62 2.43
N PHE A 177 -30.63 -14.33 3.38
CA PHE A 177 -29.28 -14.88 3.23
C PHE A 177 -29.14 -15.76 1.99
N GLU A 178 -30.15 -16.59 1.72
CA GLU A 178 -30.14 -17.54 0.60
C GLU A 178 -30.13 -16.84 -0.76
N ASP A 179 -30.79 -15.68 -0.89
CA ASP A 179 -30.84 -14.91 -2.13
C ASP A 179 -29.47 -14.29 -2.44
N ILE A 180 -28.78 -13.80 -1.41
CA ILE A 180 -27.41 -13.27 -1.54
C ILE A 180 -26.45 -14.40 -1.95
N VAL A 181 -26.51 -15.54 -1.26
CA VAL A 181 -25.64 -16.69 -1.57
C VAL A 181 -25.88 -17.19 -2.98
N ALA A 182 -27.14 -17.33 -3.40
CA ALA A 182 -27.48 -17.77 -4.74
C ALA A 182 -26.88 -16.83 -5.81
N GLU A 183 -26.96 -15.53 -5.59
CA GLU A 183 -26.44 -14.53 -6.52
C GLU A 183 -24.90 -14.51 -6.55
N VAL A 184 -24.24 -14.54 -5.39
CA VAL A 184 -22.76 -14.58 -5.31
C VAL A 184 -22.21 -15.80 -6.05
N LEU A 185 -22.81 -16.98 -5.85
CA LEU A 185 -22.41 -18.20 -6.55
C LEU A 185 -22.74 -18.17 -8.04
N ALA A 186 -23.77 -17.43 -8.46
CA ALA A 186 -24.11 -17.26 -9.88
C ALA A 186 -23.16 -16.30 -10.60
N THR A 187 -22.63 -15.29 -9.90
CA THR A 187 -21.69 -14.29 -10.43
C THR A 187 -20.23 -14.57 -10.06
N GLU A 188 -19.92 -15.83 -9.71
CA GLU A 188 -18.64 -16.20 -9.11
C GLU A 188 -17.45 -15.69 -9.95
N PRO A 189 -16.42 -15.10 -9.30
CA PRO A 189 -15.16 -14.87 -9.97
C PRO A 189 -14.56 -16.16 -10.53
N ASP A 190 -14.19 -16.16 -11.82
CA ASP A 190 -13.42 -17.24 -12.45
C ASP A 190 -11.96 -17.19 -11.97
N ILE A 191 -11.71 -17.68 -10.76
CA ILE A 191 -10.41 -17.71 -10.11
C ILE A 191 -10.15 -19.15 -9.68
N ASP A 192 -9.13 -19.78 -10.24
CA ASP A 192 -8.58 -21.03 -9.71
C ASP A 192 -7.70 -20.71 -8.48
N PRO A 193 -8.13 -21.08 -7.25
CA PRO A 193 -7.39 -20.83 -6.02
C PRO A 193 -5.98 -21.41 -6.04
N ALA A 194 -5.82 -22.57 -6.67
CA ALA A 194 -4.60 -23.38 -6.59
C ALA A 194 -3.57 -22.99 -7.67
N GLY A 195 -4.00 -22.28 -8.71
CA GLY A 195 -3.18 -21.96 -9.88
C GLY A 195 -2.64 -20.54 -9.94
N ILE A 196 -3.11 -19.63 -9.08
CA ILE A 196 -2.70 -18.23 -9.11
C ILE A 196 -1.38 -18.02 -8.35
N THR A 197 -0.37 -17.61 -9.09
CA THR A 197 0.91 -17.07 -8.58
C THR A 197 1.02 -15.60 -8.95
N TRP A 198 1.91 -14.84 -8.31
CA TRP A 198 2.16 -13.44 -8.70
C TRP A 198 2.55 -13.28 -10.16
N GLY A 199 3.41 -14.17 -10.66
CA GLY A 199 3.79 -14.19 -12.08
C GLY A 199 2.59 -14.39 -13.00
N ARG A 200 1.67 -15.30 -12.64
CA ARG A 200 0.46 -15.57 -13.41
C ARG A 200 -0.56 -14.43 -13.32
N ALA A 201 -0.76 -13.85 -12.13
CA ALA A 201 -1.66 -12.72 -11.93
C ALA A 201 -1.21 -11.52 -12.77
N ARG A 202 0.08 -11.18 -12.70
CA ARG A 202 0.69 -10.14 -13.52
C ARG A 202 0.52 -10.42 -15.02
N GLU A 203 0.81 -11.64 -15.47
CA GLU A 203 0.65 -12.01 -16.88
C GLU A 203 -0.80 -11.84 -17.37
N LEU A 204 -1.78 -12.30 -16.57
CA LEU A 204 -3.20 -12.13 -16.88
C LEU A 204 -3.61 -10.66 -16.88
N ALA A 205 -3.07 -9.86 -15.95
CA ALA A 205 -3.38 -8.44 -15.86
C ALA A 205 -2.81 -7.66 -17.06
N VAL A 206 -1.56 -7.91 -17.46
CA VAL A 206 -0.95 -7.34 -18.67
C VAL A 206 -1.74 -7.72 -19.93
N GLN A 207 -2.30 -8.93 -19.98
CA GLN A 207 -3.18 -9.35 -21.08
C GLN A 207 -4.58 -8.69 -21.02
N GLY A 208 -4.88 -7.88 -19.98
CA GLY A 208 -6.20 -7.30 -19.71
C GLY A 208 -7.26 -8.35 -19.38
N ARG A 209 -6.83 -9.54 -18.95
CA ARG A 209 -7.63 -10.75 -18.71
C ARG A 209 -7.82 -11.07 -17.23
N LEU A 210 -7.03 -10.46 -16.34
CA LEU A 210 -7.23 -10.65 -14.91
C LEU A 210 -8.53 -9.97 -14.47
N ARG A 211 -9.44 -10.78 -13.95
CA ARG A 211 -10.72 -10.35 -13.41
C ARG A 211 -10.95 -11.04 -12.08
N PHE A 212 -11.34 -10.25 -11.10
CA PHE A 212 -11.76 -10.72 -9.80
C PHE A 212 -13.21 -10.27 -9.60
N GLY A 213 -14.15 -11.07 -10.10
CA GLY A 213 -15.57 -10.75 -10.13
C GLY A 213 -15.86 -9.60 -11.11
N PRO A 214 -16.62 -8.55 -10.72
CA PRO A 214 -16.85 -7.38 -11.57
C PRO A 214 -15.60 -6.47 -11.66
N TYR A 215 -14.62 -6.63 -10.78
CA TYR A 215 -13.42 -5.83 -10.76
C TYR A 215 -12.46 -6.29 -11.86
N ARG A 216 -12.21 -5.40 -12.81
CA ARG A 216 -11.21 -5.60 -13.87
C ARG A 216 -9.93 -4.92 -13.46
N PHE A 217 -8.83 -5.67 -13.54
CA PHE A 217 -7.52 -5.09 -13.31
C PHE A 217 -7.04 -4.37 -14.57
N ASP A 218 -6.56 -3.13 -14.41
CA ASP A 218 -5.99 -2.35 -15.49
C ASP A 218 -4.59 -2.89 -15.85
N PRO A 219 -4.33 -3.29 -17.11
CA PRO A 219 -3.01 -3.72 -17.54
C PRO A 219 -1.90 -2.70 -17.23
N ASP A 220 -2.20 -1.40 -17.21
CA ASP A 220 -1.20 -0.35 -16.96
C ASP A 220 -0.64 -0.42 -15.53
N HIS A 221 -1.44 -0.89 -14.57
CA HIS A 221 -0.98 -1.16 -13.21
C HIS A 221 -0.08 -2.42 -13.13
N ALA A 222 -0.17 -3.36 -14.07
CA ALA A 222 0.58 -4.63 -14.07
C ALA A 222 1.85 -4.63 -14.92
N GLU A 223 1.93 -3.72 -15.89
CA GLU A 223 3.08 -3.58 -16.77
C GLU A 223 4.28 -2.93 -16.05
N TRP A 224 4.01 -2.00 -15.11
CA TRP A 224 5.02 -1.11 -14.52
C TRP A 224 5.36 -1.37 -13.05
N LEU A 225 4.58 -2.21 -12.39
CA LEU A 225 4.92 -2.77 -11.10
C LEU A 225 5.49 -4.17 -11.33
N ASP A 226 6.64 -4.49 -10.72
CA ASP A 226 7.00 -5.90 -10.60
C ASP A 226 5.94 -6.63 -9.76
N ALA A 227 6.08 -7.96 -9.63
CA ALA A 227 5.18 -8.78 -8.81
C ALA A 227 4.85 -8.12 -7.46
N THR A 228 5.88 -7.55 -6.82
CA THR A 228 5.83 -6.89 -5.53
C THR A 228 5.03 -5.59 -5.54
N GLY A 229 5.29 -4.70 -6.49
CA GLY A 229 4.52 -3.46 -6.60
C GLY A 229 3.06 -3.75 -6.95
N PHE A 230 2.81 -4.72 -7.82
CA PHE A 230 1.47 -5.11 -8.24
C PHE A 230 0.68 -5.63 -7.04
N ALA A 231 1.32 -6.45 -6.19
CA ALA A 231 0.75 -6.90 -4.93
C ALA A 231 0.33 -5.74 -4.02
N GLN A 232 1.19 -4.74 -3.85
CA GLN A 232 0.87 -3.58 -3.02
C GLN A 232 -0.24 -2.70 -3.60
N HIS A 233 -0.25 -2.49 -4.91
CA HIS A 233 -1.32 -1.72 -5.54
C HIS A 233 -2.68 -2.39 -5.29
N VAL A 234 -2.75 -3.72 -5.41
CA VAL A 234 -3.96 -4.47 -5.06
C VAL A 234 -4.29 -4.30 -3.57
N LEU A 235 -3.29 -4.42 -2.68
CA LEU A 235 -3.47 -4.28 -1.24
C LEU A 235 -4.06 -2.93 -0.81
N VAL A 236 -3.65 -1.82 -1.44
CA VAL A 236 -4.18 -0.49 -1.11
C VAL A 236 -5.48 -0.14 -1.81
N SER A 237 -5.73 -0.73 -2.97
CA SER A 237 -6.92 -0.42 -3.77
C SER A 237 -8.14 -1.23 -3.32
N VAL A 238 -7.90 -2.35 -2.63
CA VAL A 238 -8.93 -3.25 -2.11
C VAL A 238 -8.96 -3.09 -0.59
N PRO A 239 -10.06 -2.59 -0.01
CA PRO A 239 -10.12 -2.37 1.43
C PRO A 239 -10.02 -3.68 2.23
N GLU A 240 -9.70 -3.54 3.51
CA GLU A 240 -9.54 -4.67 4.42
C GLU A 240 -10.84 -5.47 4.56
N PRO A 241 -10.79 -6.81 4.71
CA PRO A 241 -12.00 -7.62 4.86
C PRO A 241 -12.91 -7.10 5.98
N GLU A 242 -12.34 -6.74 7.13
CA GLU A 242 -13.08 -6.30 8.33
C GLU A 242 -13.97 -5.08 8.07
N GLU A 243 -13.49 -4.10 7.28
CA GLU A 243 -14.28 -2.91 6.91
C GLU A 243 -15.54 -3.27 6.12
N PHE A 244 -15.45 -4.33 5.31
CA PHE A 244 -16.59 -4.88 4.58
C PHE A 244 -17.47 -5.78 5.45
N LEU A 245 -16.87 -6.56 6.35
CA LEU A 245 -17.57 -7.49 7.22
C LEU A 245 -18.48 -6.77 8.22
N ASP A 246 -18.08 -5.59 8.71
CA ASP A 246 -18.95 -4.71 9.51
C ASP A 246 -20.13 -4.15 8.69
N THR A 247 -19.89 -3.84 7.41
CA THR A 247 -20.95 -3.41 6.49
C THR A 247 -21.97 -4.52 6.26
N LEU A 248 -21.52 -5.78 6.14
CA LEU A 248 -22.38 -6.94 5.89
C LEU A 248 -23.38 -7.24 7.02
N ALA A 249 -23.05 -6.88 8.26
CA ALA A 249 -23.93 -7.08 9.42
C ALA A 249 -25.22 -6.23 9.36
N VAL A 250 -25.23 -5.16 8.58
CA VAL A 250 -26.40 -4.27 8.39
C VAL A 250 -27.32 -4.78 7.28
N VAL A 251 -26.78 -5.53 6.32
CA VAL A 251 -27.45 -5.93 5.08
C VAL A 251 -28.29 -7.20 5.24
N VAL A 252 -27.88 -8.07 6.19
CA VAL A 252 -28.53 -9.36 6.47
C VAL A 252 -28.83 -9.47 7.96
N GLU A 253 -30.06 -9.89 8.30
CA GLU A 253 -30.39 -10.19 9.69
C GLU A 253 -29.57 -11.40 10.20
N GLY A 254 -28.95 -11.28 11.38
CA GLY A 254 -28.45 -12.43 12.13
C GLY A 254 -26.98 -12.82 11.93
N GLY A 255 -26.20 -12.10 11.10
CA GLY A 255 -24.74 -12.33 10.98
C GLY A 255 -24.32 -13.61 10.23
N ASP A 256 -25.29 -14.37 9.70
CA ASP A 256 -25.04 -15.63 8.97
C ASP A 256 -24.18 -15.44 7.72
N LEU A 257 -24.26 -14.27 7.07
CA LEU A 257 -23.48 -13.95 5.88
C LEU A 257 -21.98 -13.84 6.16
N LEU A 258 -21.59 -13.30 7.31
CA LEU A 258 -20.19 -13.22 7.73
C LEU A 258 -19.63 -14.63 7.96
N ALA A 259 -20.34 -15.44 8.74
CA ALA A 259 -19.92 -16.82 9.03
C ALA A 259 -19.80 -17.67 7.75
N TRP A 260 -20.75 -17.52 6.83
CA TRP A 260 -20.68 -18.17 5.52
C TRP A 260 -19.48 -17.71 4.70
N THR A 261 -19.23 -16.39 4.62
CA THR A 261 -18.11 -15.83 3.85
C THR A 261 -16.78 -16.37 4.36
N LEU A 262 -16.56 -16.38 5.68
CA LEU A 262 -15.35 -16.92 6.29
C LEU A 262 -15.17 -18.42 6.02
N ALA A 263 -16.24 -19.21 6.14
CA ALA A 263 -16.19 -20.64 5.84
C ALA A 263 -15.86 -20.91 4.36
N GLU A 264 -16.33 -20.06 3.46
CA GLU A 264 -16.16 -20.20 2.01
C GLU A 264 -14.74 -19.80 1.55
N LEU A 265 -14.15 -18.81 2.22
CA LEU A 265 -12.73 -18.46 2.13
C LEU A 265 -11.84 -19.63 2.58
N GLU A 266 -12.12 -20.20 3.77
CA GLU A 266 -11.39 -21.34 4.31
C GLU A 266 -11.48 -22.56 3.39
N ARG A 267 -12.67 -22.88 2.88
CA ARG A 267 -12.88 -24.00 1.93
C ARG A 267 -12.04 -23.88 0.66
N ARG A 268 -11.71 -22.66 0.25
CA ARG A 268 -10.87 -22.37 -0.94
C ARG A 268 -9.38 -22.34 -0.63
N GLY A 269 -9.00 -22.44 0.64
CA GLY A 269 -7.62 -22.21 1.06
C GLY A 269 -7.20 -20.75 0.95
N TRP A 270 -8.16 -19.83 0.87
CA TRP A 270 -7.91 -18.40 0.96
C TRP A 270 -8.01 -18.04 2.45
N THR A 271 -6.91 -18.17 3.17
CA THR A 271 -6.88 -17.75 4.57
C THR A 271 -6.84 -16.23 4.63
N SER A 272 -7.63 -15.63 5.51
CA SER A 272 -7.35 -14.25 5.95
C SER A 272 -5.97 -14.26 6.64
N PRO A 273 -5.14 -13.22 6.49
CA PRO A 273 -3.99 -13.06 7.37
C PRO A 273 -4.49 -13.16 8.81
N ALA A 274 -3.82 -13.96 9.63
CA ALA A 274 -4.16 -14.11 11.03
C ALA A 274 -4.14 -12.71 11.67
N THR A 275 -5.26 -12.34 12.31
CA THR A 275 -5.34 -11.23 13.25
C THR A 275 -4.23 -11.28 14.30
#